data_AF-A0A7Y7N9Q1-F1
#
_entry.id   AF-A0A7Y7N9Q1-F1
#
_cell.length_a   1.000
_cell.length_b   1.000
_cell.length_c   1.000
_cell.angle_alpha   90.00
_cell.angle_beta   90.00
_cell.angle_gamma   90.00
#
_symmetry.space_group_name_H-M   'P 1'
#
loop_
_entity.id
_entity.type
_entity.pdbx_description
1 polymer ?
#
loop_
_entity_poly.entity_id
_entity_poly.type
_entity_poly.pdbx_seq_one_letter_code
_entity_poly.pdbx_strand_id
1 'polypeptide(L)'
;MKDRSKRQKSLRAMFLALVCTACGVHCSYAAGKAYDIDLNELKKSPYDLNLKELHPSPLHRSKSPHRKQTPKAAQPSEPTTNDAPKGSSSYTVQPGDYPLLILIRHYGLSQAAAEKILPQVIQLNNLRDPRKLTVGQRLLIPLVPAGQAPPKDIVSSSPPPATAALPAVQPPVTPAEAQPDAPPVVRLPVVAPFVTSGVPPIVSAAVPIVVSPDVQPPAIQAPIAQPSAAETAPTREVQLHTAPPCQLARQVAEQLGLRIPAVTALIPAATVSMAFKDQKLVVACGMTAAETYTSQRLLARSGAQLLLFDGDEPPGEVISELADSLGISIRPVNGDTGDKLPATYVLSAIGVAGSDVRLTILSSPESREKSKP
;
A
#
# COMPACT_ATOMS: atom_id res chain seq x y z
N MET A 1 12.52 -37.39 -26.89
CA MET A 1 12.48 -36.15 -26.07
C MET A 1 12.88 -34.87 -26.83
N LYS A 2 13.51 -34.92 -28.03
CA LYS A 2 13.91 -33.72 -28.79
C LYS A 2 12.77 -32.96 -29.49
N ASP A 3 11.63 -33.60 -29.77
CA ASP A 3 10.52 -32.96 -30.51
C ASP A 3 9.59 -32.05 -29.69
N ARG A 4 9.53 -32.21 -28.35
CA ARG A 4 8.66 -31.37 -27.51
C ARG A 4 9.16 -29.92 -27.41
N SER A 5 10.47 -29.69 -27.56
CA SER A 5 11.06 -28.35 -27.50
C SER A 5 10.70 -27.46 -28.70
N LYS A 6 10.54 -28.04 -29.90
CA LYS A 6 10.16 -27.27 -31.09
C LYS A 6 8.69 -26.81 -31.04
N ARG A 7 7.78 -27.64 -30.53
CA ARG A 7 6.36 -27.26 -30.39
C ARG A 7 6.16 -26.14 -29.37
N GLN A 8 6.92 -26.13 -28.28
CA GLN A 8 6.80 -25.11 -27.24
C GLN A 8 7.32 -23.73 -27.69
N LYS A 9 8.36 -23.69 -28.54
CA LYS A 9 8.86 -22.43 -29.13
C LYS A 9 7.88 -21.84 -30.15
N SER A 10 7.21 -22.67 -30.94
CA SER A 10 6.21 -22.22 -31.91
C SER A 10 4.95 -21.67 -31.22
N LEU A 11 4.49 -22.30 -30.13
CA LEU A 11 3.32 -21.82 -29.38
C LEU A 11 3.56 -20.45 -28.71
N ARG A 12 4.78 -20.20 -28.20
CA ARG A 12 5.16 -18.92 -27.59
C ARG A 12 5.21 -17.78 -28.61
N ALA A 13 5.69 -18.04 -29.83
CA ALA A 13 5.71 -17.04 -30.89
C ALA A 13 4.29 -16.65 -31.34
N MET A 14 3.37 -17.62 -31.38
CA MET A 14 1.98 -17.38 -31.78
C MET A 14 1.20 -16.58 -30.71
N PHE A 15 1.46 -16.82 -29.42
CA PHE A 15 0.83 -16.06 -28.34
C PHE A 15 1.31 -14.60 -28.29
N LEU A 16 2.59 -14.33 -28.57
CA LEU A 16 3.12 -12.96 -28.57
C LEU A 16 2.47 -12.11 -29.70
N ALA A 17 2.25 -12.70 -30.87
CA ALA A 17 1.61 -12.00 -32.00
C ALA A 17 0.13 -11.68 -31.75
N LEU A 18 -0.58 -12.55 -31.03
CA LEU A 18 -1.99 -12.34 -30.69
C LEU A 18 -2.18 -11.24 -29.62
N VAL A 19 -1.24 -11.11 -28.69
CA VAL A 19 -1.31 -10.06 -27.64
C VAL A 19 -0.96 -8.67 -28.22
N CYS A 20 -0.04 -8.58 -29.18
CA CYS A 20 0.29 -7.30 -29.82
C CYS A 20 -0.86 -6.74 -30.69
N THR A 21 -1.70 -7.59 -31.28
CA THR A 21 -2.82 -7.15 -32.13
C THR A 21 -4.03 -6.66 -31.33
N ALA A 22 -4.22 -7.13 -30.08
CA ALA A 22 -5.29 -6.65 -29.21
C ALA A 22 -5.00 -5.30 -28.53
N CYS A 23 -3.72 -4.89 -28.40
CA CYS A 23 -3.35 -3.63 -27.74
C CYS A 23 -3.48 -2.40 -28.65
N GLY A 24 -3.56 -2.59 -29.97
CA GLY A 24 -3.59 -1.48 -30.94
C GLY A 24 -4.91 -0.69 -31.00
N VAL A 25 -6.02 -1.21 -30.44
CA VAL A 25 -7.35 -0.60 -30.63
C VAL A 25 -7.80 0.26 -29.43
N HIS A 26 -7.07 0.27 -28.31
CA HIS A 26 -7.51 0.99 -27.09
C HIS A 26 -6.73 2.27 -26.76
N CYS A 27 -5.74 2.68 -27.56
CA CYS A 27 -4.91 3.86 -27.25
C CYS A 27 -5.32 5.18 -27.93
N SER A 28 -6.53 5.33 -28.49
CA SER A 28 -6.93 6.56 -29.21
C SER A 28 -7.98 7.45 -28.52
N TYR A 29 -8.20 7.33 -27.21
CA TYR A 29 -9.19 8.16 -26.50
C TYR A 29 -8.60 8.93 -25.30
N ALA A 30 -7.71 9.88 -25.58
CA ALA A 30 -7.27 10.89 -24.61
C ALA A 30 -6.98 12.23 -25.32
N ALA A 31 -7.97 12.77 -26.02
CA ALA A 31 -7.98 14.18 -26.44
C ALA A 31 -8.78 14.98 -25.39
N GLY A 32 -8.12 15.99 -24.83
CA GLY A 32 -8.48 16.64 -23.57
C GLY A 32 -9.83 17.35 -23.53
N LYS A 33 -10.50 17.20 -22.38
CA LYS A 33 -11.35 18.25 -21.82
C LYS A 33 -10.56 18.89 -20.70
N ALA A 34 -10.02 20.08 -20.95
CA ALA A 34 -9.53 20.95 -19.89
C ALA A 34 -10.74 21.36 -19.05
N TYR A 35 -10.81 20.88 -17.81
CA TYR A 35 -11.78 21.37 -16.85
C TYR A 35 -11.18 22.64 -16.24
N ASP A 36 -11.74 23.78 -16.62
CA ASP A 36 -11.48 25.06 -15.98
C ASP A 36 -12.20 25.02 -14.63
N ILE A 37 -11.44 24.79 -13.55
CA ILE A 37 -11.98 24.78 -12.20
C ILE A 37 -12.01 26.22 -11.74
N ASP A 38 -13.19 26.83 -11.76
CA ASP A 38 -13.40 28.20 -11.29
C ASP A 38 -13.15 28.26 -9.78
N LEU A 39 -11.96 28.75 -9.42
CA LEU A 39 -11.48 28.88 -8.03
C LEU A 39 -12.37 29.77 -7.16
N ASN A 40 -13.34 30.49 -7.75
CA ASN A 40 -14.33 31.26 -7.01
C ASN A 40 -15.48 30.41 -6.43
N GLU A 41 -15.71 29.17 -6.89
CA GLU A 41 -16.70 28.27 -6.26
C GLU A 41 -16.19 27.70 -4.92
N LEU A 42 -14.87 27.61 -4.70
CA LEU A 42 -14.30 27.09 -3.45
C LEU A 42 -14.45 28.04 -2.24
N LYS A 43 -14.86 29.30 -2.43
CA LYS A 43 -15.04 30.25 -1.32
C LYS A 43 -16.43 30.23 -0.68
N LYS A 44 -17.38 29.44 -1.20
CA LYS A 44 -18.66 29.23 -0.51
C LYS A 44 -18.53 28.04 0.43
N SER A 45 -18.33 28.33 1.72
CA SER A 45 -18.36 27.32 2.78
C SER A 45 -19.71 26.57 2.74
N PRO A 46 -19.73 25.24 2.56
CA PRO A 46 -20.98 24.46 2.42
C PRO A 46 -21.73 24.24 3.74
N TYR A 47 -21.43 25.03 4.78
CA TYR A 47 -21.96 24.84 6.13
C TYR A 47 -22.46 26.14 6.79
N ASP A 48 -22.99 27.08 6.02
CA ASP A 48 -23.82 28.14 6.59
C ASP A 48 -25.27 27.64 6.68
N LEU A 49 -25.48 26.64 7.55
CA LEU A 49 -26.80 26.20 7.96
C LEU A 49 -27.40 27.34 8.78
N ASN A 50 -28.27 28.13 8.14
CA ASN A 50 -28.91 29.28 8.75
C ASN A 50 -29.86 28.80 9.86
N LEU A 51 -29.42 28.85 11.13
CA LEU A 51 -30.21 28.43 12.30
C LEU A 51 -31.56 29.16 12.43
N LYS A 52 -31.79 30.25 11.68
CA LYS A 52 -33.05 30.99 11.66
C LYS A 52 -34.13 30.36 10.77
N GLU A 53 -33.82 29.34 9.95
CA GLU A 53 -34.81 28.62 9.14
C GLU A 53 -35.37 27.35 9.81
N LEU A 54 -34.96 27.05 11.05
CA LEU A 54 -35.62 26.03 11.87
C LEU A 54 -36.96 26.58 12.40
N HIS A 55 -37.95 26.69 11.51
CA HIS A 55 -39.33 26.88 11.92
C HIS A 55 -39.81 25.63 12.66
N PRO A 56 -40.38 25.76 13.87
CA PRO A 56 -40.98 24.62 14.55
C PRO A 56 -42.16 24.11 13.71
N SER A 57 -42.06 22.86 13.26
CA SER A 57 -43.16 22.18 12.57
C SER A 57 -44.43 22.28 13.40
N PRO A 58 -45.55 22.79 12.85
CA PRO A 58 -46.80 22.85 13.58
C PRO A 58 -47.26 21.43 13.92
N LEU A 59 -47.58 21.22 15.20
CA LEU A 59 -48.24 20.01 15.68
C LEU A 59 -49.60 19.87 14.97
N HIS A 60 -49.63 19.07 13.90
CA HIS A 60 -50.87 18.66 13.26
C HIS A 60 -51.64 17.74 14.22
N ARG A 61 -52.53 18.34 15.01
CA ARG A 61 -53.59 17.67 15.74
C ARG A 61 -54.57 17.10 14.71
N SER A 62 -54.39 15.83 14.36
CA SER A 62 -55.31 15.11 13.47
C SER A 62 -56.66 14.91 14.18
N LYS A 63 -57.64 15.74 13.81
CA LYS A 63 -59.05 15.40 13.96
C LYS A 63 -59.47 14.73 12.67
N SER A 64 -59.77 13.44 12.77
CA SER A 64 -60.32 12.61 11.71
C SER A 64 -61.66 13.15 11.21
N PRO A 65 -61.89 13.16 9.89
CA PRO A 65 -63.21 12.90 9.36
C PRO A 65 -63.20 11.63 8.51
N HIS A 66 -64.19 10.79 8.77
CA HIS A 66 -64.62 9.67 7.93
C HIS A 66 -64.52 10.02 6.43
N ARG A 67 -63.64 9.33 5.71
CA ARG A 67 -63.61 9.37 4.24
C ARG A 67 -63.64 7.94 3.70
N LYS A 68 -64.63 7.73 2.85
CA LYS A 68 -65.04 6.51 2.16
C LYS A 68 -63.85 5.75 1.59
N GLN A 69 -63.87 4.43 1.83
CA GLN A 69 -62.92 3.45 1.32
C GLN A 69 -62.88 3.47 -0.21
N THR A 70 -61.78 3.96 -0.76
CA THR A 70 -61.36 3.67 -2.14
C THR A 70 -60.60 2.35 -2.17
N PRO A 71 -60.67 1.60 -3.28
CA PRO A 71 -60.09 0.25 -3.39
C PRO A 71 -58.59 0.26 -3.09
N LYS A 72 -58.23 -0.60 -2.15
CA LYS A 72 -56.91 -0.95 -1.64
C LYS A 72 -55.94 -1.18 -2.80
N ALA A 73 -55.16 -0.16 -3.14
CA ALA A 73 -53.97 -0.32 -3.98
C ALA A 73 -53.05 -1.35 -3.31
N ALA A 74 -52.66 -2.36 -4.08
CA ALA A 74 -51.86 -3.48 -3.61
C ALA A 74 -50.61 -2.99 -2.89
N GLN A 75 -50.56 -3.18 -1.57
CA GLN A 75 -49.28 -3.19 -0.86
C GLN A 75 -48.41 -4.27 -1.51
N PRO A 76 -47.14 -3.98 -1.86
CA PRO A 76 -46.19 -4.99 -2.26
C PRO A 76 -46.14 -6.07 -1.17
N SER A 77 -46.61 -7.25 -1.52
CA SER A 77 -46.62 -8.43 -0.65
C SER A 77 -45.22 -8.65 -0.08
N GLU A 78 -45.12 -8.61 1.25
CA GLU A 78 -43.90 -8.95 1.98
C GLU A 78 -43.43 -10.34 1.51
N PRO A 79 -42.21 -10.47 0.96
CA PRO A 79 -41.70 -11.75 0.53
C PRO A 79 -41.52 -12.64 1.76
N THR A 80 -42.25 -13.76 1.78
CA THR A 80 -42.20 -14.80 2.80
C THR A 80 -40.75 -15.25 2.99
N THR A 81 -40.19 -14.88 4.14
CA THR A 81 -38.92 -15.39 4.66
C THR A 81 -39.03 -16.92 4.68
N ASN A 82 -38.27 -17.68 3.87
CA ASN A 82 -37.82 -19.04 4.22
C ASN A 82 -36.87 -19.75 3.22
N ASP A 83 -36.64 -19.25 2.00
CA ASP A 83 -35.70 -19.91 1.08
C ASP A 83 -34.54 -18.99 0.66
N ALA A 84 -33.72 -18.59 1.62
CA ALA A 84 -32.42 -18.01 1.28
C ALA A 84 -31.54 -19.13 0.68
N PRO A 85 -30.99 -18.98 -0.54
CA PRO A 85 -30.13 -19.99 -1.12
C PRO A 85 -28.91 -20.21 -0.21
N LYS A 86 -28.57 -21.48 0.05
CA LYS A 86 -27.40 -21.87 0.86
C LYS A 86 -26.16 -21.15 0.31
N GLY A 87 -25.49 -20.36 1.14
CA GLY A 87 -24.38 -19.50 0.72
C GLY A 87 -24.73 -18.02 0.50
N SER A 88 -25.94 -17.59 0.87
CA SER A 88 -26.30 -16.16 0.92
C SER A 88 -26.67 -15.72 2.34
N SER A 89 -26.32 -14.48 2.67
CA SER A 89 -26.72 -13.79 3.90
C SER A 89 -27.76 -12.72 3.57
N SER A 90 -28.78 -12.55 4.42
CA SER A 90 -29.77 -11.49 4.25
C SER A 90 -29.40 -10.29 5.12
N TYR A 91 -29.35 -9.10 4.52
CA TYR A 91 -29.07 -7.83 5.19
C TYR A 91 -30.23 -6.84 4.96
N THR A 92 -30.64 -6.10 5.99
CA THR A 92 -31.67 -5.05 5.85
C THR A 92 -31.00 -3.68 5.78
N VAL A 93 -31.19 -2.98 4.67
CA VAL A 93 -30.57 -1.68 4.38
C VAL A 93 -30.93 -0.64 5.43
N GLN A 94 -29.93 0.01 6.02
CA GLN A 94 -30.08 1.13 6.96
C GLN A 94 -29.92 2.49 6.25
N PRO A 95 -30.39 3.60 6.85
CA PRO A 95 -30.16 4.94 6.31
C PRO A 95 -28.66 5.25 6.13
N GLY A 96 -28.28 5.66 4.93
CA GLY A 96 -26.89 5.99 4.60
C GLY A 96 -26.06 4.82 4.06
N ASP A 97 -26.63 3.63 3.98
CA ASP A 97 -25.95 2.48 3.38
C ASP A 97 -25.89 2.57 1.84
N TYR A 98 -24.79 2.07 1.31
CA TYR A 98 -24.65 1.70 -0.10
C TYR A 98 -24.01 0.30 -0.17
N PRO A 99 -24.21 -0.48 -1.25
CA PRO A 99 -23.84 -1.91 -1.26
C PRO A 99 -22.37 -2.16 -0.92
N LEU A 100 -21.46 -1.34 -1.42
CA LEU A 100 -20.03 -1.45 -1.13
C LEU A 100 -19.71 -1.18 0.35
N LEU A 101 -20.36 -0.21 0.99
CA LEU A 101 -20.17 0.05 2.43
C LEU A 101 -20.65 -1.10 3.28
N ILE A 102 -21.79 -1.70 2.91
CA ILE A 102 -22.35 -2.86 3.61
C ILE A 102 -21.34 -4.01 3.59
N LEU A 103 -20.77 -4.32 2.42
CA LEU A 103 -19.75 -5.37 2.27
C LEU A 103 -18.50 -5.14 3.13
N ILE A 104 -18.02 -3.90 3.21
CA ILE A 104 -16.82 -3.58 3.99
C ILE A 104 -17.14 -3.58 5.50
N ARG A 105 -18.17 -2.83 5.93
CA ARG A 105 -18.46 -2.63 7.36
C ARG A 105 -19.13 -3.84 8.02
N HIS A 106 -20.08 -4.48 7.36
CA HIS A 106 -20.85 -5.58 7.95
C HIS A 106 -20.25 -6.95 7.66
N TYR A 107 -19.54 -7.12 6.55
CA TYR A 107 -18.94 -8.40 6.17
C TYR A 107 -17.42 -8.42 6.27
N GLY A 108 -16.79 -7.29 6.64
CA GLY A 108 -15.34 -7.22 6.89
C GLY A 108 -14.48 -7.43 5.63
N LEU A 109 -15.05 -7.24 4.44
CA LEU A 109 -14.32 -7.41 3.19
C LEU A 109 -13.35 -6.25 2.97
N SER A 110 -12.16 -6.54 2.43
CA SER A 110 -11.27 -5.50 1.93
C SER A 110 -11.93 -4.77 0.75
N GLN A 111 -11.55 -3.51 0.50
CA GLN A 111 -12.15 -2.72 -0.58
C GLN A 111 -12.04 -3.44 -1.94
N ALA A 112 -10.87 -3.99 -2.26
CA ALA A 112 -10.65 -4.74 -3.49
C ALA A 112 -11.51 -6.03 -3.58
N ALA A 113 -11.73 -6.73 -2.46
CA ALA A 113 -12.62 -7.90 -2.44
C ALA A 113 -14.09 -7.50 -2.58
N ALA A 114 -14.50 -6.42 -1.93
CA ALA A 114 -15.86 -5.89 -1.99
C ALA A 114 -16.21 -5.42 -3.42
N GLU A 115 -15.29 -4.75 -4.12
CA GLU A 115 -15.48 -4.34 -5.51
C GLU A 115 -15.63 -5.54 -6.46
N LYS A 116 -14.91 -6.64 -6.21
CA LYS A 116 -15.05 -7.89 -6.99
C LYS A 116 -16.42 -8.56 -6.81
N ILE A 117 -16.99 -8.51 -5.60
CA ILE A 117 -18.27 -9.16 -5.27
C ILE A 117 -19.47 -8.25 -5.61
N LEU A 118 -19.27 -6.93 -5.64
CA LEU A 118 -20.32 -5.94 -5.87
C LEU A 118 -21.22 -6.23 -7.11
N PRO A 119 -20.69 -6.60 -8.30
CA PRO A 119 -21.52 -6.94 -9.45
C PRO A 119 -22.47 -8.12 -9.18
N GLN A 120 -22.02 -9.12 -8.42
CA GLN A 120 -22.85 -10.27 -8.05
C GLN A 120 -23.98 -9.85 -7.10
N VAL A 121 -23.71 -8.96 -6.14
CA VAL A 121 -24.75 -8.42 -5.24
C VAL A 121 -25.80 -7.65 -6.03
N ILE A 122 -25.38 -6.82 -6.98
CA ILE A 122 -26.27 -6.05 -7.86
C ILE A 122 -27.17 -7.00 -8.66
N GLN A 123 -26.59 -8.03 -9.26
CA GLN A 123 -27.31 -9.02 -10.06
C GLN A 123 -28.28 -9.86 -9.21
N LEU A 124 -27.83 -10.36 -8.06
CA LEU A 124 -28.62 -11.21 -7.17
C LEU A 124 -29.87 -10.49 -6.61
N ASN A 125 -29.77 -9.18 -6.42
CA ASN A 125 -30.86 -8.35 -5.88
C ASN A 125 -31.63 -7.56 -6.94
N ASN A 126 -31.34 -7.78 -8.22
CA ASN A 126 -31.95 -7.05 -9.34
C ASN A 126 -31.86 -5.52 -9.19
N LEU A 127 -30.73 -5.01 -8.68
CA LEU A 127 -30.52 -3.57 -8.51
C LEU A 127 -30.15 -2.95 -9.87
N ARG A 128 -30.93 -1.97 -10.35
CA ARG A 128 -30.59 -1.22 -11.57
C ARG A 128 -29.51 -0.16 -11.33
N ASP A 129 -29.52 0.42 -10.14
CA ASP A 129 -28.60 1.49 -9.73
C ASP A 129 -28.11 1.19 -8.31
N PRO A 130 -26.81 0.91 -8.11
CA PRO A 130 -26.26 0.60 -6.80
C PRO A 130 -26.30 1.79 -5.82
N ARG A 131 -26.56 3.02 -6.30
CA ARG A 131 -26.68 4.21 -5.45
C ARG A 131 -28.10 4.44 -4.93
N LYS A 132 -29.09 3.67 -5.42
CA LYS A 132 -30.51 3.83 -5.07
C LYS A 132 -31.00 2.63 -4.27
N LEU A 133 -30.48 2.47 -3.05
CA LEU A 133 -31.04 1.53 -2.09
C LEU A 133 -32.17 2.20 -1.31
N THR A 134 -33.25 1.45 -1.06
CA THR A 134 -34.35 1.92 -0.20
C THR A 134 -34.10 1.42 1.22
N VAL A 135 -34.22 2.29 2.22
CA VAL A 135 -34.10 1.90 3.64
C VAL A 135 -35.16 0.85 3.97
N GLY A 136 -34.77 -0.21 4.68
CA GLY A 136 -35.63 -1.36 5.00
C GLY A 136 -35.69 -2.42 3.91
N GLN A 137 -35.09 -2.18 2.73
CA GLN A 137 -34.97 -3.20 1.69
C GLN A 137 -34.08 -4.35 2.19
N ARG A 138 -34.49 -5.59 1.93
CA ARG A 138 -33.67 -6.78 2.17
C ARG A 138 -32.76 -7.04 0.97
N LEU A 139 -31.46 -7.15 1.23
CA LEU A 139 -30.43 -7.53 0.27
C LEU A 139 -29.92 -8.93 0.58
N LEU A 140 -29.79 -9.77 -0.45
CA LEU A 140 -29.08 -11.04 -0.43
C LEU A 140 -27.61 -10.79 -0.78
N ILE A 141 -26.71 -11.21 0.09
CA ILE A 141 -25.27 -11.05 -0.08
C ILE A 141 -24.67 -12.44 -0.26
N PRO A 142 -24.05 -12.75 -1.41
CA PRO A 142 -23.39 -14.02 -1.60
C PRO A 142 -22.19 -14.08 -0.66
N LEU A 143 -22.27 -14.97 0.32
CA LEU A 143 -21.11 -15.36 1.11
C LEU A 143 -20.36 -16.37 0.27
N VAL A 144 -19.22 -15.95 -0.28
CA VAL A 144 -18.25 -16.92 -0.78
C VAL A 144 -17.92 -17.80 0.44
N PRO A 145 -18.16 -19.13 0.40
CA PRO A 145 -17.93 -19.97 1.55
C PRO A 145 -16.48 -19.75 1.99
N ALA A 146 -16.27 -19.37 3.25
CA ALA A 146 -14.97 -19.07 3.83
C ALA A 146 -14.00 -20.28 3.83
N GLY A 147 -14.37 -21.39 3.18
CA GLY A 147 -13.58 -22.60 2.98
C GLY A 147 -12.58 -22.55 1.82
N GLN A 148 -12.39 -21.41 1.17
CA GLN A 148 -11.18 -21.11 0.39
C GLN A 148 -10.41 -19.96 1.02
N ALA A 149 -10.19 -20.05 2.34
CA ALA A 149 -8.96 -19.51 2.87
C ALA A 149 -7.81 -20.27 2.18
N PRO A 150 -6.77 -19.61 1.64
CA PRO A 150 -5.48 -20.30 1.47
C PRO A 150 -5.14 -20.95 2.82
N PRO A 151 -4.59 -22.18 2.83
CA PRO A 151 -4.43 -22.97 4.04
C PRO A 151 -3.73 -22.14 5.12
N LYS A 152 -4.50 -21.71 6.12
CA LYS A 152 -3.97 -21.20 7.37
C LYS A 152 -3.57 -22.41 8.16
N ASP A 153 -2.27 -22.69 8.19
CA ASP A 153 -1.70 -23.70 9.05
C ASP A 153 -2.17 -23.48 10.50
N ILE A 154 -2.77 -24.53 11.04
CA ILE A 154 -3.41 -24.56 12.34
C ILE A 154 -2.31 -24.65 13.38
N VAL A 155 -1.91 -23.52 13.98
CA VAL A 155 -1.27 -23.56 15.30
C VAL A 155 -2.38 -23.56 16.34
N SER A 156 -2.78 -24.77 16.72
CA SER A 156 -3.57 -25.08 17.90
C SER A 156 -2.74 -24.75 19.14
N SER A 157 -2.96 -23.58 19.75
CA SER A 157 -2.42 -23.28 21.07
C SER A 157 -3.44 -23.69 22.14
N SER A 158 -3.23 -24.90 22.65
CA SER A 158 -3.77 -25.35 23.94
C SER A 158 -3.32 -24.39 25.07
N PRO A 159 -4.18 -24.02 26.03
CA PRO A 159 -3.78 -23.19 27.17
C PRO A 159 -2.91 -24.00 28.14
N PRO A 160 -1.75 -23.50 28.60
CA PRO A 160 -0.96 -24.18 29.62
C PRO A 160 -1.63 -24.05 31.01
N PRO A 161 -1.47 -25.07 31.88
CA PRO A 161 -2.16 -25.16 33.16
C PRO A 161 -1.63 -24.16 34.18
N ALA A 162 -2.55 -23.65 34.99
CA ALA A 162 -2.32 -22.80 36.14
C ALA A 162 -1.31 -23.45 37.11
N THR A 163 -0.16 -22.80 37.31
CA THR A 163 0.73 -23.08 38.44
C THR A 163 0.44 -22.06 39.54
N ALA A 164 0.07 -22.60 40.69
CA ALA A 164 -0.27 -21.90 41.91
C ALA A 164 0.98 -21.36 42.64
N ALA A 165 0.81 -20.14 43.18
CA ALA A 165 1.26 -19.63 44.49
C ALA A 165 2.72 -19.78 44.97
N LEU A 166 3.34 -18.63 45.31
CA LEU A 166 3.92 -18.20 46.62
C LEU A 166 5.00 -17.10 46.40
N PRO A 167 5.49 -16.38 47.43
CA PRO A 167 4.82 -15.35 48.21
C PRO A 167 5.53 -13.98 48.12
N ALA A 168 4.86 -12.95 48.65
CA ALA A 168 5.34 -11.57 48.75
C ALA A 168 6.65 -11.42 49.54
N VAL A 169 7.59 -10.66 48.99
CA VAL A 169 8.66 -9.97 49.74
C VAL A 169 8.76 -8.55 49.19
N GLN A 170 8.25 -7.58 49.96
CA GLN A 170 8.48 -6.16 49.73
C GLN A 170 9.84 -5.77 50.33
N PRO A 171 10.72 -5.05 49.62
CA PRO A 171 11.82 -4.34 50.27
C PRO A 171 11.34 -2.99 50.85
N PRO A 172 12.00 -2.52 51.92
CA PRO A 172 11.53 -1.42 52.75
C PRO A 172 11.71 -0.04 52.08
N VAL A 173 10.68 0.79 52.27
CA VAL A 173 10.69 2.25 52.15
C VAL A 173 11.87 2.85 52.92
N THR A 174 12.68 3.66 52.23
CA THR A 174 13.65 4.57 52.84
C THR A 174 13.22 6.02 52.53
N PRO A 175 13.29 6.95 53.49
CA PRO A 175 12.67 8.27 53.36
C PRO A 175 13.60 9.32 52.76
N ALA A 176 12.98 10.26 52.03
CA ALA A 176 13.31 11.67 51.90
C ALA A 176 14.80 12.07 51.82
N GLU A 177 15.26 12.36 50.60
CA GLU A 177 16.44 13.21 50.38
C GLU A 177 16.10 14.37 49.44
N ALA A 178 16.61 15.52 49.82
CA ALA A 178 16.22 16.85 49.40
C ALA A 178 16.41 17.12 47.91
N GLN A 179 15.46 17.87 47.34
CA GLN A 179 15.51 18.40 45.99
C GLN A 179 16.20 19.77 46.06
N PRO A 180 17.43 19.95 45.51
CA PRO A 180 18.04 21.26 45.40
C PRO A 180 17.54 22.01 44.17
N ASP A 181 17.55 23.32 44.33
CA ASP A 181 17.10 24.39 43.45
C ASP A 181 17.23 24.18 41.93
N ALA A 182 16.19 24.63 41.24
CA ALA A 182 16.17 24.87 39.81
C ALA A 182 17.17 25.98 39.43
N PRO A 183 17.99 25.82 38.37
CA PRO A 183 18.76 26.91 37.81
C PRO A 183 17.86 27.84 36.95
N PRO A 184 18.24 29.13 36.82
CA PRO A 184 17.42 30.15 36.20
C PRO A 184 17.31 29.99 34.68
N VAL A 185 16.12 30.32 34.17
CA VAL A 185 15.79 30.43 32.74
C VAL A 185 16.73 31.45 32.07
N VAL A 186 17.68 30.95 31.28
CA VAL A 186 18.47 31.77 30.36
C VAL A 186 17.62 32.05 29.11
N ARG A 187 17.16 33.29 28.99
CA ARG A 187 16.55 33.82 27.77
C ARG A 187 17.61 33.86 26.66
N LEU A 188 17.37 33.12 25.57
CA LEU A 188 18.14 33.25 24.34
C LEU A 188 17.75 34.53 23.58
N PRO A 189 18.71 35.23 22.95
CA PRO A 189 18.47 36.49 22.23
C PRO A 189 17.75 36.27 20.90
N VAL A 190 16.85 37.21 20.60
CA VAL A 190 16.22 37.43 19.30
C VAL A 190 17.32 37.74 18.27
N VAL A 191 17.49 36.85 17.28
CA VAL A 191 18.37 37.07 16.14
C VAL A 191 17.57 37.75 15.02
N ALA A 192 18.09 38.89 14.57
CA ALA A 192 17.58 39.77 13.54
C ALA A 192 17.52 39.11 12.13
N PRO A 193 16.73 39.66 11.19
CA PRO A 193 16.57 39.10 9.84
C PRO A 193 17.84 39.26 9.00
N PHE A 194 18.23 38.18 8.33
CA PHE A 194 19.35 38.14 7.40
C PHE A 194 19.07 38.94 6.13
N VAL A 195 20.08 39.74 5.79
CA VAL A 195 20.21 40.58 4.61
C VAL A 195 20.38 39.72 3.37
N THR A 196 19.59 40.02 2.34
CA THR A 196 19.67 39.51 0.98
C THR A 196 20.99 39.98 0.34
N SER A 197 21.91 39.05 0.06
CA SER A 197 23.11 39.31 -0.76
C SER A 197 23.03 38.56 -2.08
N GLY A 198 23.24 39.32 -3.16
CA GLY A 198 23.02 38.94 -4.55
C GLY A 198 23.93 37.83 -5.08
N VAL A 199 23.35 37.09 -6.02
CA VAL A 199 24.03 36.12 -6.87
C VAL A 199 24.55 36.84 -8.12
N PRO A 200 25.86 36.81 -8.44
CA PRO A 200 26.36 37.30 -9.72
C PRO A 200 26.08 36.31 -10.87
N PRO A 201 25.96 36.78 -12.12
CA PRO A 201 25.76 35.92 -13.29
C PRO A 201 27.04 35.16 -13.64
N ILE A 202 26.96 33.83 -13.72
CA ILE A 202 28.03 33.00 -14.28
C ILE A 202 27.96 33.06 -15.80
N VAL A 203 29.06 33.50 -16.37
CA VAL A 203 29.29 33.74 -17.79
C VAL A 203 29.45 32.39 -18.51
N SER A 204 28.73 32.25 -19.61
CA SER A 204 28.82 31.13 -20.56
C SER A 204 30.12 31.24 -21.36
N ALA A 205 30.98 30.22 -21.29
CA ALA A 205 32.17 30.10 -22.13
C ALA A 205 31.99 28.91 -23.08
N ALA A 206 31.74 29.23 -24.35
CA ALA A 206 31.78 28.30 -25.46
C ALA A 206 33.23 27.93 -25.77
N VAL A 207 33.53 26.63 -25.84
CA VAL A 207 34.81 26.10 -26.33
C VAL A 207 34.63 25.70 -27.80
N PRO A 208 35.52 26.11 -28.71
CA PRO A 208 35.43 25.80 -30.13
C PRO A 208 35.80 24.34 -30.44
N ILE A 209 35.05 23.79 -31.38
CA ILE A 209 35.25 22.51 -32.05
C ILE A 209 36.52 22.60 -32.90
N VAL A 210 37.53 21.77 -32.60
CA VAL A 210 38.67 21.53 -33.50
C VAL A 210 38.36 20.28 -34.32
N VAL A 211 38.01 20.51 -35.58
CA VAL A 211 37.97 19.49 -36.64
C VAL A 211 39.37 19.38 -37.21
N SER A 212 39.97 18.19 -37.16
CA SER A 212 41.12 17.83 -37.98
C SER A 212 40.78 16.64 -38.88
N PRO A 213 41.22 16.66 -40.16
CA PRO A 213 40.85 15.68 -41.17
C PRO A 213 41.87 14.56 -41.34
N ASP A 214 41.40 13.50 -42.00
CA ASP A 214 42.12 12.56 -42.87
C ASP A 214 43.45 11.94 -42.39
N VAL A 215 43.38 10.69 -41.92
CA VAL A 215 44.48 9.73 -42.05
C VAL A 215 43.93 8.40 -42.57
N GLN A 216 44.52 7.98 -43.69
CA GLN A 216 44.26 6.77 -44.48
C GLN A 216 44.41 5.44 -43.72
N PRO A 217 43.79 4.35 -44.23
CA PRO A 217 43.69 3.06 -43.55
C PRO A 217 44.90 2.16 -43.81
N PRO A 218 45.45 1.48 -42.78
CA PRO A 218 46.27 0.30 -42.99
C PRO A 218 45.52 -1.00 -42.66
N ALA A 219 45.59 -1.91 -43.63
CA ALA A 219 45.68 -3.35 -43.54
C ALA A 219 44.85 -4.09 -42.47
N ILE A 220 43.86 -4.82 -43.00
CA ILE A 220 43.11 -5.92 -42.38
C ILE A 220 44.06 -6.93 -41.73
N GLN A 221 44.12 -6.92 -40.40
CA GLN A 221 44.43 -8.12 -39.61
C GLN A 221 43.19 -8.39 -38.76
N ALA A 222 42.55 -9.55 -38.98
CA ALA A 222 41.42 -10.00 -38.20
C ALA A 222 41.85 -10.12 -36.73
N PRO A 223 41.35 -9.27 -35.82
CA PRO A 223 41.67 -9.39 -34.41
C PRO A 223 40.91 -10.62 -33.91
N ILE A 224 41.64 -11.57 -33.35
CA ILE A 224 41.06 -12.61 -32.50
C ILE A 224 40.36 -11.83 -31.38
N ALA A 225 39.02 -11.84 -31.39
CA ALA A 225 38.19 -11.14 -30.43
C ALA A 225 38.47 -11.67 -29.03
N GLN A 226 39.43 -11.04 -28.34
CA GLN A 226 39.54 -11.15 -26.90
C GLN A 226 38.20 -10.62 -26.34
N PRO A 227 37.48 -11.39 -25.50
CA PRO A 227 36.29 -10.89 -24.84
C PRO A 227 36.74 -9.67 -24.03
N SER A 228 36.39 -8.49 -24.55
CA SER A 228 36.63 -7.22 -23.90
C SER A 228 36.02 -7.35 -22.51
N ALA A 229 36.90 -7.41 -21.50
CA ALA A 229 36.52 -7.38 -20.11
C ALA A 229 35.83 -6.03 -19.92
N ALA A 230 34.50 -6.02 -20.10
CA ALA A 230 33.66 -4.88 -19.86
C ALA A 230 33.88 -4.52 -18.39
N GLU A 231 34.72 -3.52 -18.18
CA GLU A 231 35.12 -3.00 -16.88
C GLU A 231 33.84 -2.63 -16.14
N THR A 232 33.44 -3.56 -15.28
CA THR A 232 32.15 -3.56 -14.61
C THR A 232 32.30 -2.48 -13.55
N ALA A 233 31.64 -1.33 -13.75
CA ALA A 233 31.65 -0.25 -12.78
C ALA A 233 31.47 -0.82 -11.36
N PRO A 234 32.17 -0.28 -10.34
CA PRO A 234 32.20 -0.84 -9.00
C PRO A 234 30.77 -0.90 -8.46
N THR A 235 30.19 -2.09 -8.53
CA THR A 235 28.84 -2.36 -8.09
C THR A 235 28.94 -2.60 -6.60
N ARG A 236 28.26 -1.77 -5.80
CA ARG A 236 28.26 -1.95 -4.35
C ARG A 236 27.47 -3.22 -4.04
N GLU A 237 28.12 -4.22 -3.46
CA GLU A 237 27.47 -5.45 -3.04
C GLU A 237 27.02 -5.33 -1.58
N VAL A 238 25.75 -5.67 -1.33
CA VAL A 238 25.12 -5.68 -0.01
C VAL A 238 24.57 -7.08 0.21
N GLN A 239 24.99 -7.72 1.30
CA GLN A 239 24.51 -9.04 1.69
C GLN A 239 23.60 -8.90 2.91
N LEU A 240 22.38 -9.41 2.79
CA LEU A 240 21.39 -9.46 3.85
C LEU A 240 21.06 -10.91 4.18
N HIS A 241 20.71 -11.18 5.43
CA HIS A 241 20.15 -12.47 5.82
C HIS A 241 18.62 -12.39 5.81
N THR A 242 17.96 -13.52 5.57
CA THR A 242 16.51 -13.57 5.72
C THR A 242 16.11 -13.23 7.14
N ALA A 243 15.16 -12.32 7.27
CA ALA A 243 14.55 -11.90 8.51
C ALA A 243 13.05 -11.69 8.27
N PRO A 244 12.22 -11.60 9.32
CA PRO A 244 10.82 -11.17 9.18
C PRO A 244 10.71 -9.87 8.36
N PRO A 245 9.62 -9.64 7.60
CA PRO A 245 9.52 -8.55 6.63
C PRO A 245 9.93 -7.17 7.13
N CYS A 246 9.48 -6.76 8.32
CA CYS A 246 9.88 -5.47 8.89
C CYS A 246 11.35 -5.39 9.29
N GLN A 247 11.94 -6.49 9.76
CA GLN A 247 13.37 -6.53 10.06
C GLN A 247 14.18 -6.48 8.77
N LEU A 248 13.74 -7.20 7.72
CA LEU A 248 14.36 -7.14 6.41
C LEU A 248 14.28 -5.72 5.81
N ALA A 249 13.11 -5.09 5.83
CA ALA A 249 12.91 -3.71 5.38
C ALA A 249 13.80 -2.72 6.15
N ARG A 250 13.99 -2.93 7.47
CA ARG A 250 14.91 -2.14 8.30
C ARG A 250 16.35 -2.28 7.82
N GLN A 251 16.82 -3.52 7.64
CA GLN A 251 18.18 -3.80 7.18
C GLN A 251 18.43 -3.21 5.79
N VAL A 252 17.47 -3.32 4.88
CA VAL A 252 17.54 -2.70 3.54
C VAL A 252 17.67 -1.18 3.66
N ALA A 253 16.81 -0.52 4.43
CA ALA A 253 16.86 0.93 4.60
C ALA A 253 18.17 1.40 5.24
N GLU A 254 18.74 0.64 6.19
CA GLU A 254 20.03 0.95 6.81
C GLU A 254 21.19 0.79 5.84
N GLN A 255 21.26 -0.34 5.11
CA GLN A 255 22.35 -0.59 4.17
C GLN A 255 22.33 0.35 2.97
N LEU A 256 21.14 0.74 2.52
CA LEU A 256 20.95 1.69 1.41
C LEU A 256 21.01 3.16 1.87
N GLY A 257 21.08 3.44 3.17
CA GLY A 257 21.10 4.82 3.69
C GLY A 257 19.79 5.58 3.47
N LEU A 258 18.67 4.87 3.35
CA LEU A 258 17.33 5.44 3.11
C LEU A 258 16.61 5.82 4.41
N ARG A 259 17.20 5.52 5.57
CA ARG A 259 16.57 5.71 6.88
C ARG A 259 16.49 7.21 7.23
N ILE A 260 15.28 7.68 7.52
CA ILE A 260 15.07 9.05 8.03
C ILE A 260 14.98 8.99 9.56
N PRO A 261 15.58 9.94 10.29
CA PRO A 261 15.28 10.14 11.70
C PRO A 261 13.81 10.55 11.86
N ALA A 262 12.98 9.53 12.06
CA ALA A 262 11.81 9.52 12.92
C ALA A 262 10.76 10.66 12.78
N VAL A 263 9.68 10.34 12.06
CA VAL A 263 8.31 10.78 12.44
C VAL A 263 7.78 9.91 13.61
N THR A 264 8.68 9.31 14.40
CA THR A 264 8.45 8.18 15.31
C THR A 264 7.68 8.53 16.58
N ALA A 265 7.34 9.80 16.81
CA ALA A 265 6.66 10.19 18.06
C ALA A 265 5.25 9.59 18.24
N LEU A 266 4.65 8.97 17.21
CA LEU A 266 3.23 8.56 17.23
C LEU A 266 2.94 7.13 16.77
N ILE A 267 3.95 6.33 16.41
CA ILE A 267 3.74 5.04 15.74
C ILE A 267 4.44 3.92 16.53
N PRO A 268 3.84 2.72 16.70
CA PRO A 268 4.42 1.61 17.46
C PRO A 268 5.85 1.23 17.04
N ALA A 269 6.60 0.63 17.97
CA ALA A 269 8.02 0.29 17.85
C ALA A 269 8.38 -0.64 16.67
N ALA A 270 7.39 -1.28 16.07
CA ALA A 270 7.54 -2.19 14.92
C ALA A 270 7.47 -1.47 13.56
N THR A 271 7.79 -0.18 13.50
CA THR A 271 7.77 0.59 12.25
C THR A 271 9.14 1.08 11.81
N VAL A 272 9.30 1.26 10.50
CA VAL A 272 10.53 1.75 9.86
C VAL A 272 10.14 2.87 8.91
N SER A 273 10.72 4.05 9.10
CA SER A 273 10.55 5.18 8.18
C SER A 273 11.74 5.29 7.25
N MET A 274 11.48 5.39 5.95
CA MET A 274 12.49 5.57 4.93
C MET A 274 12.03 6.60 3.89
N ALA A 275 12.97 7.24 3.21
CA ALA A 275 12.68 8.07 2.05
C ALA A 275 13.68 7.85 0.95
N PHE A 276 13.20 8.00 -0.27
CA PHE A 276 14.01 8.04 -1.47
C PHE A 276 13.41 9.07 -2.42
N LYS A 277 14.24 10.01 -2.89
CA LYS A 277 13.78 11.19 -3.65
C LYS A 277 12.68 11.93 -2.85
N ASP A 278 11.55 12.24 -3.48
CA ASP A 278 10.40 12.92 -2.85
C ASP A 278 9.40 11.95 -2.18
N GLN A 279 9.68 10.64 -2.19
CA GLN A 279 8.79 9.64 -1.62
C GLN A 279 9.19 9.31 -0.18
N LYS A 280 8.20 9.32 0.72
CA LYS A 280 8.34 8.95 2.12
C LYS A 280 7.52 7.70 2.35
N LEU A 281 8.14 6.66 2.88
CA LEU A 281 7.54 5.36 3.14
C LEU A 281 7.66 5.01 4.62
N VAL A 282 6.56 4.56 5.20
CA VAL A 282 6.53 3.98 6.55
C VAL A 282 6.12 2.53 6.40
N VAL A 283 7.04 1.62 6.75
CA VAL A 283 6.79 0.18 6.77
C VAL A 283 6.36 -0.23 8.16
N ALA A 284 5.30 -1.02 8.25
CA ALA A 284 4.77 -1.57 9.49
C ALA A 284 4.38 -3.04 9.31
N CYS A 285 4.48 -3.83 10.38
CA CYS A 285 4.08 -5.24 10.37
C CYS A 285 3.20 -5.57 11.57
N GLY A 286 2.28 -6.51 11.38
CA GLY A 286 1.41 -7.00 12.45
C GLY A 286 0.40 -5.95 12.96
N MET A 287 0.08 -4.94 12.14
CA MET A 287 -0.93 -3.95 12.49
C MET A 287 -2.34 -4.52 12.31
N THR A 288 -3.22 -4.23 13.26
CA THR A 288 -4.65 -4.52 13.13
C THR A 288 -5.30 -3.58 12.11
N ALA A 289 -6.46 -3.96 11.55
CA ALA A 289 -7.19 -3.11 10.61
C ALA A 289 -7.53 -1.72 11.17
N ALA A 290 -7.83 -1.63 12.47
CA ALA A 290 -8.13 -0.36 13.15
C ALA A 290 -6.88 0.54 13.27
N GLU A 291 -5.74 -0.05 13.60
CA GLU A 291 -4.46 0.68 13.65
C GLU A 291 -4.04 1.12 12.25
N THR A 292 -4.16 0.25 11.25
CA THR A 292 -3.85 0.55 9.84
C THR A 292 -4.64 1.76 9.36
N TYR A 293 -5.95 1.77 9.60
CA TYR A 293 -6.82 2.89 9.24
C TYR A 293 -6.37 4.21 9.89
N THR A 294 -6.01 4.15 11.18
CA THR A 294 -5.58 5.32 11.94
C THR A 294 -4.25 5.85 11.42
N SER A 295 -3.26 4.97 11.22
CA SER A 295 -1.93 5.33 10.71
C SER A 295 -2.00 5.88 9.29
N GLN A 296 -2.80 5.28 8.41
CA GLN A 296 -2.95 5.78 7.03
C GLN A 296 -3.49 7.21 7.01
N ARG A 297 -4.45 7.55 7.87
CA ARG A 297 -4.96 8.93 8.00
C ARG A 297 -3.91 9.91 8.53
N LEU A 298 -3.09 9.49 9.47
CA LEU A 298 -2.02 10.33 10.02
C LEU A 298 -0.94 10.59 8.95
N LEU A 299 -0.55 9.56 8.20
CA LEU A 299 0.49 9.63 7.17
C LEU A 299 0.03 10.36 5.91
N ALA A 300 -1.27 10.33 5.58
CA ALA A 300 -1.82 11.10 4.48
C ALA A 300 -1.55 12.62 4.61
N ARG A 301 -1.45 13.14 5.84
CA ARG A 301 -1.12 14.56 6.08
C ARG A 301 0.35 14.88 5.85
N SER A 302 1.25 13.92 6.07
CA SER A 302 2.70 14.10 5.88
C SER A 302 3.16 13.75 4.46
N GLY A 303 2.24 13.29 3.60
CA GLY A 303 2.55 12.77 2.27
C GLY A 303 3.32 11.45 2.30
N ALA A 304 3.35 10.76 3.45
CA ALA A 304 4.00 9.48 3.57
C ALA A 304 3.02 8.34 3.22
N GLN A 305 3.52 7.33 2.52
CA GLN A 305 2.79 6.11 2.23
C GLN A 305 3.00 5.09 3.36
N LEU A 306 1.94 4.39 3.74
CA LEU A 306 2.02 3.26 4.67
C LEU A 306 2.13 1.97 3.85
N LEU A 307 3.16 1.18 4.12
CA LEU A 307 3.34 -0.16 3.57
C LEU A 307 3.20 -1.17 4.70
N LEU A 308 2.34 -2.17 4.49
CA LEU A 308 2.01 -3.18 5.50
C LEU A 308 2.44 -4.53 4.98
N PHE A 309 3.21 -5.24 5.80
CA PHE A 309 3.64 -6.59 5.51
C PHE A 309 3.08 -7.56 6.56
N ASP A 310 2.59 -8.70 6.10
CA ASP A 310 2.21 -9.81 6.96
C ASP A 310 3.47 -10.54 7.48
N GLY A 311 3.34 -11.34 8.54
CA GLY A 311 4.50 -11.97 9.20
C GLY A 311 5.27 -13.00 8.34
N ASP A 312 4.60 -13.57 7.33
CA ASP A 312 5.06 -14.74 6.58
C ASP A 312 5.35 -14.44 5.10
N GLU A 313 5.44 -13.18 4.71
CA GLU A 313 5.72 -12.81 3.33
C GLU A 313 7.14 -13.20 2.89
N PRO A 314 7.29 -13.71 1.66
CA PRO A 314 8.58 -14.12 1.14
C PRO A 314 9.50 -12.89 0.96
N PRO A 315 10.82 -13.01 1.26
CA PRO A 315 11.76 -11.90 1.14
C PRO A 315 11.75 -11.19 -0.22
N GLY A 316 11.50 -11.93 -1.31
CA GLY A 316 11.45 -11.34 -2.65
C GLY A 316 10.29 -10.39 -2.87
N GLU A 317 9.12 -10.69 -2.30
CA GLU A 317 7.93 -9.84 -2.38
C GLU A 317 8.13 -8.56 -1.56
N VAL A 318 8.69 -8.68 -0.35
CA VAL A 318 9.07 -7.54 0.51
C VAL A 318 10.01 -6.58 -0.22
N ILE A 319 11.05 -7.08 -0.91
CA ILE A 319 11.98 -6.23 -1.67
C ILE A 319 11.29 -5.61 -2.89
N SER A 320 10.44 -6.36 -3.60
CA SER A 320 9.72 -5.85 -4.76
C SER A 320 8.79 -4.71 -4.39
N GLU A 321 7.95 -4.92 -3.38
CA GLU A 321 6.95 -3.92 -2.99
C GLU A 321 7.59 -2.68 -2.36
N LEU A 322 8.69 -2.85 -1.61
CA LEU A 322 9.48 -1.74 -1.10
C LEU A 322 10.13 -0.94 -2.23
N ALA A 323 10.68 -1.60 -3.25
CA ALA A 323 11.26 -0.93 -4.40
C ALA A 323 10.21 -0.20 -5.24
N ASP A 324 9.07 -0.84 -5.52
CA ASP A 324 7.95 -0.26 -6.26
C ASP A 324 7.39 0.97 -5.53
N SER A 325 7.21 0.88 -4.21
CA SER A 325 6.73 1.99 -3.37
C SER A 325 7.71 3.16 -3.25
N LEU A 326 9.00 2.92 -3.52
CA LEU A 326 10.04 3.96 -3.56
C LEU A 326 10.36 4.41 -5.00
N GLY A 327 9.70 3.85 -6.03
CA GLY A 327 9.99 4.16 -7.43
C GLY A 327 11.42 3.76 -7.85
N ILE A 328 11.95 2.69 -7.26
CA ILE A 328 13.26 2.13 -7.55
C ILE A 328 13.08 0.95 -8.51
N SER A 329 13.76 0.97 -9.65
CA SER A 329 13.74 -0.17 -10.56
C SER A 329 14.65 -1.29 -10.05
N ILE A 330 14.09 -2.48 -9.86
CA ILE A 330 14.83 -3.68 -9.48
C ILE A 330 14.86 -4.70 -10.63
N ARG A 331 15.96 -5.45 -10.74
CA ARG A 331 16.09 -6.58 -11.67
C ARG A 331 16.62 -7.81 -10.94
N PRO A 332 15.91 -8.95 -10.95
CA PRO A 332 16.45 -10.20 -10.44
C PRO A 332 17.56 -10.71 -11.37
N VAL A 333 18.71 -11.08 -10.82
CA VAL A 333 19.90 -11.45 -11.62
C VAL A 333 19.75 -12.84 -12.27
N ASN A 334 19.02 -13.76 -11.66
CA ASN A 334 18.96 -15.15 -12.10
C ASN A 334 17.60 -15.57 -12.69
N GLY A 335 16.66 -14.64 -12.89
CA GLY A 335 15.29 -14.98 -13.28
C GLY A 335 14.55 -15.83 -12.23
N ASP A 336 15.11 -15.98 -11.04
CA ASP A 336 14.47 -16.64 -9.91
C ASP A 336 13.32 -15.76 -9.40
N THR A 337 12.16 -16.40 -9.23
CA THR A 337 10.86 -15.79 -8.88
C THR A 337 10.75 -15.37 -7.42
N GLY A 338 11.82 -14.88 -6.79
CA GLY A 338 11.79 -14.34 -5.43
C GLY A 338 11.69 -15.35 -4.28
N ASP A 339 11.16 -16.56 -4.54
CA ASP A 339 10.93 -17.58 -3.50
C ASP A 339 12.15 -18.44 -3.17
N LYS A 340 13.15 -18.47 -4.06
CA LYS A 340 14.35 -19.30 -3.88
C LYS A 340 15.51 -18.47 -3.36
N LEU A 341 16.11 -18.94 -2.28
CA LEU A 341 17.30 -18.36 -1.69
C LEU A 341 18.55 -19.14 -2.12
N PRO A 342 19.69 -18.46 -2.37
CA PRO A 342 19.87 -17.01 -2.26
C PRO A 342 19.24 -16.25 -3.44
N ALA A 343 18.59 -15.13 -3.14
CA ALA A 343 18.00 -14.25 -4.15
C ALA A 343 18.90 -13.03 -4.37
N THR A 344 19.18 -12.67 -5.62
CA THR A 344 20.02 -11.51 -5.95
C THR A 344 19.28 -10.52 -6.83
N TYR A 345 19.25 -9.27 -6.38
CA TYR A 345 18.61 -8.15 -7.05
C TYR A 345 19.65 -7.09 -7.40
N VAL A 346 19.52 -6.48 -8.57
CA VAL A 346 20.24 -5.26 -8.92
C VAL A 346 19.26 -4.11 -8.83
N LEU A 347 19.54 -3.16 -7.94
CA LEU A 347 18.75 -1.95 -7.77
C LEU A 347 19.45 -0.81 -8.50
N SER A 348 18.79 -0.25 -9.51
CA SER A 348 19.38 0.83 -10.29
C SER A 348 19.16 2.19 -9.65
N ALA A 349 20.19 3.05 -9.74
CA ALA A 349 20.13 4.47 -9.42
C ALA A 349 19.81 4.84 -7.95
N ILE A 350 20.13 3.97 -6.97
CA ILE A 350 20.01 4.33 -5.54
C ILE A 350 21.27 5.02 -5.01
N GLY A 351 22.45 4.74 -5.58
CA GLY A 351 23.71 5.29 -5.07
C GLY A 351 23.77 6.81 -5.15
N VAL A 352 24.55 7.42 -4.25
CA VAL A 352 24.87 8.86 -4.22
C VAL A 352 25.48 9.36 -5.55
N ALA A 353 25.94 8.43 -6.39
CA ALA A 353 26.51 8.66 -7.72
C ALA A 353 25.72 7.97 -8.85
N GLY A 354 24.49 7.48 -8.60
CA GLY A 354 23.71 6.74 -9.57
C GLY A 354 24.23 5.33 -9.88
N SER A 355 25.13 4.79 -9.05
CA SER A 355 25.63 3.43 -9.21
C SER A 355 24.58 2.38 -8.86
N ASP A 356 24.64 1.27 -9.60
CA ASP A 356 23.84 0.08 -9.32
C ASP A 356 24.30 -0.57 -7.99
N VAL A 357 23.34 -1.02 -7.20
CA VAL A 357 23.58 -1.77 -5.96
C VAL A 357 23.14 -3.20 -6.15
N ARG A 358 24.01 -4.16 -5.85
CA ARG A 358 23.70 -5.59 -5.89
C ARG A 358 23.32 -6.07 -4.50
N LEU A 359 22.06 -6.41 -4.31
CA LEU A 359 21.50 -6.89 -3.05
C LEU A 359 21.33 -8.39 -3.10
N THR A 360 22.01 -9.11 -2.22
CA THR A 360 21.93 -10.58 -2.12
C THR A 360 21.30 -10.96 -0.78
N ILE A 361 20.18 -11.67 -0.83
CA ILE A 361 19.50 -12.22 0.35
C ILE A 361 19.92 -13.67 0.53
N LEU A 362 20.57 -13.96 1.65
CA LEU A 362 21.03 -15.29 2.05
C LEU A 362 20.06 -15.90 3.07
N SER A 363 19.84 -17.20 3.01
CA SER A 363 19.09 -17.90 4.07
C SER A 363 19.75 -17.69 5.43
N SER A 364 18.96 -17.38 6.45
CA SER A 364 19.42 -17.35 7.84
C SER A 364 19.94 -18.74 8.23
N PRO A 365 21.09 -18.86 8.92
CA PRO A 365 21.60 -20.15 9.37
C PRO A 365 20.61 -20.86 10.32
N GLU A 366 19.79 -20.10 11.05
CA GLU A 366 18.88 -20.62 12.08
C GLU A 366 17.72 -21.45 11.51
N SER A 367 17.31 -21.18 10.26
CA SER A 367 16.24 -21.95 9.61
C SER A 367 16.68 -23.36 9.17
N ARG A 368 17.99 -23.63 9.06
CA ARG A 368 18.50 -24.97 8.74
C ARG A 368 18.38 -25.96 9.90
N GLU A 369 18.37 -25.49 11.15
CA GLU A 369 18.39 -26.39 12.31
C GLU A 369 17.02 -27.01 12.61
N LYS A 370 15.91 -26.31 12.31
CA LYS A 370 14.54 -26.83 12.45
C LYS A 370 14.09 -27.78 11.33
N SER A 371 14.89 -27.94 10.27
CA SER A 371 14.56 -28.80 9.12
C SER A 371 15.13 -30.22 9.23
N LYS A 372 15.86 -30.54 10.31
CA LYS A 372 16.40 -31.88 10.50
C LYS A 372 15.36 -32.72 11.28
N PRO A 373 14.79 -33.78 10.67
CA PRO A 373 13.73 -34.59 11.27
C PRO A 373 14.19 -35.37 12.51
#